data_AF-A0A058ZNF8-F1
#
_entry.id   AF-A0A058ZNF8-F1
#
_cell.length_a   1.000
_cell.length_b   1.000
_cell.length_c   1.000
_cell.angle_alpha   90.00
_cell.angle_beta   90.00
_cell.angle_gamma   90.00
#
_symmetry.space_group_name_H-M   'P 1'
#
loop_
_entity.id
_entity.type
_entity.pdbx_description
1 polymer ?
#
loop_
_entity_poly.entity_id
_entity_poly.type
_entity_poly.pdbx_seq_one_letter_code
_entity_poly.pdbx_strand_id
1 'polypeptide(L)'
;MKFLLRLIVVALLSTPAMADPTANATQALQMAEAAEAEQRWEDAARHYADLVRLEPSVVNLIRAHRFSRKLNDIPTASIYSAQMVDLARAEGVSYTLASALGAHSWDLANLGNYDAAEPLYRELVEVNRSVFGSQSPYLVVSLDNLAILLGETGREAEAETLLREAVMVARQAYGAEHPDYANQLNDLANLLIKTGRLDEADPLLREAVEVMETAKGVDDMHAKILRNSYERFLANRPPQ
;
A
#
# COMPACT_ATOMS: atom_id res chain seq x y z
N MET A 1 25.94 63.15 -52.36
CA MET A 1 25.66 63.78 -51.04
C MET A 1 24.98 62.72 -50.19
N LYS A 2 25.70 61.88 -49.41
CA LYS A 2 26.04 62.08 -47.96
C LYS A 2 24.75 62.32 -47.15
N PHE A 3 24.25 61.52 -46.19
CA PHE A 3 24.78 60.67 -45.09
C PHE A 3 23.70 59.61 -44.69
N LEU A 4 24.03 58.33 -44.43
CA LEU A 4 24.17 57.65 -43.12
C LEU A 4 23.28 58.12 -41.95
N LEU A 5 22.41 57.24 -41.40
CA LEU A 5 22.57 56.67 -40.04
C LEU A 5 21.59 55.51 -39.75
N ARG A 6 22.13 54.41 -39.21
CA ARG A 6 21.44 53.26 -38.59
C ARG A 6 21.07 53.58 -37.13
N LEU A 7 19.94 53.07 -36.65
CA LEU A 7 19.67 52.67 -35.24
C LEU A 7 18.37 51.83 -35.28
N ILE A 8 18.43 50.51 -35.44
CA ILE A 8 18.44 49.51 -34.35
C ILE A 8 17.61 49.96 -33.15
N VAL A 9 16.34 49.56 -33.14
CA VAL A 9 15.63 49.23 -31.90
C VAL A 9 15.31 47.74 -32.00
N VAL A 10 16.28 46.92 -31.59
CA VAL A 10 16.00 45.55 -31.16
C VAL A 10 15.18 45.72 -29.89
N ALA A 11 13.86 45.50 -30.00
CA ALA A 11 13.04 45.27 -28.83
C ALA A 11 13.55 43.96 -28.19
N LEU A 12 14.38 44.12 -27.16
CA LEU A 12 14.65 43.08 -26.18
C LEU A 12 13.32 42.72 -25.52
N LEU A 13 12.57 41.82 -26.14
CA LEU A 13 11.73 40.92 -25.38
C LEU A 13 12.70 40.08 -24.55
N SER A 14 12.99 40.55 -23.35
CA SER A 14 13.48 39.70 -22.29
C SER A 14 12.41 38.64 -22.07
N THR A 15 12.49 37.54 -22.82
CA THR A 15 11.95 36.28 -22.34
C THR A 15 12.54 36.12 -20.94
N PRO A 16 11.73 36.02 -19.86
CA PRO A 16 12.31 35.59 -18.60
C PRO A 16 13.03 34.29 -18.93
N ALA A 17 14.35 34.26 -18.69
CA ALA A 17 15.11 33.02 -18.77
C ALA A 17 14.27 31.98 -18.04
N MET A 18 13.83 30.94 -18.74
CA MET A 18 13.04 29.90 -18.12
C MET A 18 13.87 29.43 -16.93
N ALA A 19 13.41 29.76 -15.72
CA ALA A 19 14.12 29.38 -14.51
C ALA A 19 14.38 27.89 -14.60
N ASP A 20 15.62 27.47 -14.36
CA ASP A 20 16.02 26.08 -14.46
C ASP A 20 15.02 25.21 -13.67
N PRO A 21 14.26 24.32 -14.34
CA PRO A 21 13.27 23.49 -13.66
C PRO A 21 13.86 22.70 -12.48
N THR A 22 15.16 22.36 -12.55
CA THR A 22 15.86 21.65 -11.48
C THR A 22 16.10 22.53 -10.24
N ALA A 23 16.35 23.84 -10.43
CA ALA A 23 16.47 24.79 -9.33
C ALA A 23 15.11 24.97 -8.61
N ASN A 24 14.02 24.98 -9.38
CA ASN A 24 12.67 25.05 -8.83
C ASN A 24 12.27 23.76 -8.10
N ALA A 25 12.61 22.59 -8.64
CA ALA A 25 12.36 21.30 -7.99
C ALA A 25 13.14 21.17 -6.68
N THR A 26 14.43 21.55 -6.68
CA THR A 26 15.26 21.58 -5.47
C THR A 26 14.65 22.47 -4.39
N GLN A 27 14.18 23.66 -4.76
CA GLN A 27 13.54 24.58 -3.83
C GLN A 27 12.22 24.01 -3.29
N ALA A 28 11.39 23.41 -4.15
CA ALA A 28 10.14 22.77 -3.73
C ALA A 28 10.39 21.63 -2.74
N LEU A 29 11.42 20.80 -2.99
CA LEU A 29 11.83 19.74 -2.07
C LEU A 29 12.26 20.30 -0.71
N GLN A 30 13.11 21.34 -0.69
CA GLN A 30 13.54 21.98 0.56
C GLN A 30 12.37 22.55 1.36
N MET A 31 11.42 23.21 0.70
CA MET A 31 10.22 23.73 1.35
C MET A 31 9.34 22.59 1.90
N ALA A 32 9.20 21.49 1.15
CA ALA A 32 8.44 20.32 1.58
C ALA A 32 9.05 19.66 2.82
N GLU A 33 10.36 19.43 2.81
CA GLU A 33 11.10 18.83 3.92
C GLU A 33 11.11 19.72 5.17
N ALA A 34 11.24 21.05 5.00
CA ALA A 34 11.13 21.99 6.11
C ALA A 34 9.73 21.99 6.73
N ALA A 35 8.68 22.00 5.90
CA ALA A 35 7.30 21.89 6.39
C ALA A 35 7.04 20.54 7.08
N GLU A 36 7.59 19.44 6.57
CA GLU A 36 7.52 18.11 7.19
C GLU A 36 8.21 18.10 8.56
N ALA A 37 9.42 18.67 8.68
CA ALA A 37 10.15 18.78 9.93
C ALA A 37 9.40 19.63 10.99
N GLU A 38 8.71 20.68 10.54
CA GLU A 38 7.88 21.55 11.37
C GLU A 38 6.46 21.01 11.60
N GLN A 39 6.14 19.83 11.09
CA GLN A 39 4.82 19.19 11.19
C GLN A 39 3.68 19.99 10.54
N ARG A 40 3.99 20.87 9.59
CA ARG A 40 3.02 21.61 8.76
C ARG A 40 2.57 20.74 7.60
N TRP A 41 1.74 19.73 7.89
CA TRP A 41 1.41 18.65 6.95
C TRP A 41 0.72 19.11 5.65
N GLU A 42 -0.15 20.11 5.71
CA GLU A 42 -0.80 20.68 4.52
C GLU A 42 0.19 21.41 3.61
N ASP A 43 1.14 22.14 4.21
CA ASP A 43 2.19 22.82 3.46
C ASP A 43 3.16 21.82 2.84
N ALA A 44 3.54 20.79 3.59
CA ALA A 44 4.37 19.69 3.07
C ALA A 44 3.68 19.00 1.88
N ALA A 45 2.38 18.67 2.00
CA ALA A 45 1.61 18.07 0.91
C ALA A 45 1.59 18.96 -0.34
N ARG A 46 1.39 20.27 -0.17
CA ARG A 46 1.37 21.25 -1.27
C ARG A 46 2.73 21.33 -1.97
N HIS A 47 3.82 21.41 -1.21
CA HIS A 47 5.17 21.48 -1.76
C HIS A 47 5.60 20.17 -2.43
N TYR A 48 5.19 19.01 -1.91
CA TYR A 48 5.40 17.73 -2.59
C TYR A 48 4.57 17.61 -3.89
N ALA A 49 3.35 18.16 -3.93
CA ALA A 49 2.56 18.24 -5.17
C ALA A 49 3.25 19.13 -6.23
N ASP A 50 3.78 20.28 -5.81
CA ASP A 50 4.57 21.15 -6.70
C ASP A 50 5.83 20.44 -7.19
N LEU A 51 6.52 19.69 -6.32
CA LEU A 51 7.68 18.89 -6.70
C LEU A 51 7.33 17.85 -7.76
N VAL A 52 6.21 17.13 -7.62
CA VAL A 52 5.73 16.18 -8.63
C VAL A 52 5.46 16.87 -9.97
N ARG A 53 4.85 18.07 -9.95
CA ARG A 53 4.57 18.84 -11.19
C ARG A 53 5.84 19.30 -11.90
N LEU A 54 6.88 19.64 -11.14
CA LEU A 54 8.16 20.12 -11.66
C LEU A 54 9.06 18.97 -12.13
N GLU A 55 9.06 17.87 -11.38
CA GLU A 55 9.92 16.71 -11.61
C GLU A 55 9.16 15.41 -11.26
N PRO A 56 8.36 14.88 -12.21
CA PRO A 56 7.67 13.61 -12.01
C PRO A 56 8.67 12.46 -11.90
N SER A 57 8.66 11.78 -10.76
CA SER A 57 9.43 10.57 -10.50
C SER A 57 8.70 9.70 -9.49
N VAL A 58 8.97 8.39 -9.47
CA VAL A 58 8.35 7.49 -8.49
C VAL A 58 8.65 7.96 -7.07
N VAL A 59 9.88 8.42 -6.79
CA VAL A 59 10.28 8.91 -5.47
C VAL A 59 9.46 10.14 -5.06
N ASN A 60 9.27 11.11 -5.94
CA ASN A 60 8.49 12.31 -5.64
C ASN A 60 6.99 11.98 -5.48
N LEU A 61 6.48 11.06 -6.29
CA LEU A 61 5.11 10.56 -6.19
C LEU A 61 4.87 9.81 -4.87
N ILE A 62 5.82 8.99 -4.40
CA ILE A 62 5.74 8.33 -3.08
C ILE A 62 5.62 9.37 -1.96
N ARG A 63 6.40 10.45 -2.03
CA ARG A 63 6.34 11.53 -1.03
C ARG A 63 4.98 12.23 -1.05
N ALA A 64 4.49 12.60 -2.22
CA ALA A 64 3.19 13.25 -2.38
C ALA A 64 2.02 12.35 -1.94
N HIS A 65 2.02 11.08 -2.39
CA HIS A 65 1.08 10.04 -1.97
C HIS A 65 1.00 9.89 -0.45
N ARG A 66 2.16 9.73 0.21
CA ARG A 66 2.27 9.59 1.66
C ARG A 66 1.61 10.76 2.40
N PHE A 67 1.80 11.98 1.92
CA PHE A 67 1.23 13.16 2.57
C PHE A 67 -0.27 13.34 2.29
N SER A 68 -0.75 13.03 1.09
CA SER A 68 -2.18 12.96 0.81
C SER A 68 -2.87 11.92 1.71
N ARG A 69 -2.29 10.73 1.86
CA ARG A 69 -2.77 9.69 2.79
C ARG A 69 -2.79 10.18 4.24
N LYS A 70 -1.73 10.86 4.68
CA LYS A 70 -1.62 11.41 6.05
C LYS A 70 -2.71 12.43 6.36
N LEU A 71 -3.14 13.20 5.35
CA LEU A 71 -4.24 14.15 5.44
C LEU A 71 -5.61 13.50 5.17
N ASN A 72 -5.67 12.18 5.00
CA ASN A 72 -6.86 11.42 4.62
C ASN A 72 -7.51 11.87 3.30
N ASP A 73 -6.73 12.46 2.39
CA ASP A 73 -7.14 12.80 1.03
C ASP A 73 -6.86 11.61 0.11
N ILE A 74 -7.71 10.58 0.24
CA ILE A 74 -7.61 9.34 -0.54
C ILE A 74 -7.79 9.56 -2.06
N PRO A 75 -8.70 10.43 -2.54
CA PRO A 75 -8.79 10.72 -3.97
C PRO A 75 -7.47 11.25 -4.56
N THR A 76 -6.82 12.22 -3.91
CA THR A 76 -5.54 12.75 -4.37
C THR A 76 -4.42 11.71 -4.25
N ALA A 77 -4.41 10.92 -3.17
CA ALA A 77 -3.47 9.80 -3.04
C ALA A 77 -3.61 8.82 -4.21
N SER A 78 -4.84 8.44 -4.57
CA SER A 78 -5.12 7.53 -5.68
C SER A 78 -4.57 8.04 -7.02
N ILE A 79 -4.60 9.35 -7.26
CA ILE A 79 -3.99 9.97 -8.46
C ILE A 79 -2.47 9.76 -8.48
N TYR A 80 -1.79 9.96 -7.34
CA TYR A 80 -0.35 9.76 -7.26
C TYR A 80 0.03 8.28 -7.38
N SER A 81 -0.69 7.37 -6.72
CA SER A 81 -0.40 5.93 -6.82
C SER A 81 -0.68 5.39 -8.23
N ALA A 82 -1.67 5.90 -8.96
CA ALA A 82 -1.88 5.58 -10.38
C ALA A 82 -0.66 5.98 -11.22
N GLN A 83 -0.17 7.22 -11.06
CA GLN A 83 1.02 7.69 -11.77
C GLN A 83 2.28 6.89 -11.42
N MET A 84 2.40 6.44 -10.16
CA MET A 84 3.50 5.56 -9.74
C MET A 84 3.47 4.24 -10.50
N VAL A 85 2.28 3.64 -10.68
CA VAL A 85 2.15 2.38 -11.43
C VAL A 85 2.58 2.58 -12.88
N ASP A 86 2.08 3.62 -13.55
CA ASP A 86 2.41 3.91 -14.94
C ASP A 86 3.92 4.14 -15.13
N LEU A 87 4.53 4.93 -14.25
CA LEU A 87 5.96 5.21 -14.33
C LEU A 87 6.81 3.97 -13.99
N ALA A 88 6.43 3.20 -12.97
CA ALA A 88 7.14 1.96 -12.61
C ALA A 88 7.09 0.91 -13.74
N ARG A 89 5.95 0.81 -14.45
CA ARG A 89 5.84 -0.02 -15.67
C ARG A 89 6.76 0.47 -16.78
N ALA A 90 6.81 1.79 -17.00
CA ALA A 90 7.68 2.38 -18.03
C ALA A 90 9.18 2.18 -17.73
N GLU A 91 9.58 2.26 -16.45
CA GLU A 91 10.94 2.02 -16.00
C GLU A 91 11.32 0.52 -16.00
N GLY A 92 10.33 -0.38 -15.97
CA GLY A 92 10.54 -1.83 -15.94
C GLY A 92 11.12 -2.34 -14.62
N VAL A 93 10.98 -1.58 -13.53
CA VAL A 93 11.54 -1.95 -12.21
C VAL A 93 10.48 -2.66 -11.38
N SER A 94 10.53 -4.00 -11.37
CA SER A 94 9.49 -4.84 -10.76
C SER A 94 9.28 -4.63 -9.25
N TYR A 95 10.32 -4.28 -8.49
CA TYR A 95 10.18 -3.95 -7.07
C TYR A 95 9.33 -2.68 -6.87
N THR A 96 9.63 -1.64 -7.64
CA THR A 96 8.89 -0.38 -7.62
C THR A 96 7.44 -0.58 -8.07
N LEU A 97 7.25 -1.44 -9.08
CA LEU A 97 5.92 -1.82 -9.56
C LEU A 97 5.10 -2.49 -8.46
N ALA A 98 5.68 -3.43 -7.69
CA ALA A 98 4.98 -4.07 -6.58
C ALA A 98 4.49 -3.05 -5.54
N SER A 99 5.36 -2.11 -5.14
CA SER A 99 4.99 -1.06 -4.19
C SER A 99 3.88 -0.16 -4.73
N ALA A 100 3.97 0.25 -6.00
CA ALA A 100 2.98 1.09 -6.66
C ALA A 100 1.62 0.39 -6.81
N LEU A 101 1.62 -0.87 -7.23
CA LEU A 101 0.40 -1.69 -7.34
C LEU A 101 -0.27 -1.83 -5.97
N GLY A 102 0.49 -2.13 -4.91
CA GLY A 102 -0.05 -2.23 -3.56
C GLY A 102 -0.70 -0.92 -3.09
N ALA A 103 -0.03 0.22 -3.31
CA ALA A 103 -0.57 1.53 -2.96
C ALA A 103 -1.86 1.84 -3.73
N HIS A 104 -1.85 1.67 -5.06
CA HIS A 104 -2.99 2.04 -5.89
C HIS A 104 -4.20 1.13 -5.68
N SER A 105 -3.98 -0.18 -5.56
CA SER A 105 -5.04 -1.15 -5.26
C SER A 105 -5.72 -0.82 -3.93
N TRP A 106 -4.92 -0.48 -2.90
CA TRP A 106 -5.44 -0.09 -1.59
C TRP A 106 -6.25 1.21 -1.66
N ASP A 107 -5.75 2.23 -2.35
CA ASP A 107 -6.45 3.51 -2.50
C ASP A 107 -7.80 3.32 -3.21
N LEU A 108 -7.83 2.54 -4.29
CA LEU A 108 -9.06 2.21 -5.02
C LEU A 108 -10.07 1.44 -4.15
N ALA A 109 -9.61 0.43 -3.41
CA ALA A 109 -10.45 -0.33 -2.50
C ALA A 109 -11.05 0.57 -1.39
N ASN A 110 -10.29 1.55 -0.88
CA ASN A 110 -10.79 2.51 0.12
C ASN A 110 -11.81 3.50 -0.45
N LEU A 111 -11.75 3.77 -1.76
CA LEU A 111 -12.77 4.53 -2.47
C LEU A 111 -13.99 3.67 -2.86
N GLY A 112 -14.00 2.37 -2.52
CA GLY A 112 -15.06 1.43 -2.90
C GLY A 112 -14.99 0.94 -4.34
N ASN A 113 -13.91 1.27 -5.07
CA ASN A 113 -13.72 0.88 -6.47
C ASN A 113 -13.11 -0.52 -6.58
N TYR A 114 -13.79 -1.53 -6.04
CA TYR A 114 -13.26 -2.90 -5.96
C TYR A 114 -12.97 -3.52 -7.33
N ASP A 115 -13.80 -3.25 -8.34
CA ASP A 115 -13.62 -3.75 -9.71
C ASP A 115 -12.30 -3.26 -10.35
N ALA A 116 -11.87 -2.05 -10.00
CA ALA A 116 -10.60 -1.49 -10.47
C ALA A 116 -9.40 -1.97 -9.62
N ALA A 117 -9.62 -2.22 -8.33
CA ALA A 117 -8.57 -2.66 -7.41
C ALA A 117 -8.19 -4.15 -7.60
N GLU A 118 -9.17 -5.03 -7.87
CA GLU A 118 -8.92 -6.47 -8.01
C GLU A 118 -7.84 -6.82 -9.05
N PRO A 119 -7.88 -6.36 -10.32
CA PRO A 119 -6.87 -6.72 -11.29
C PRO A 119 -5.47 -6.29 -10.86
N LEU A 120 -5.35 -5.17 -10.14
CA LEU A 120 -4.07 -4.68 -9.62
C LEU A 120 -3.55 -5.53 -8.45
N TYR A 121 -4.43 -5.99 -7.55
CA TYR A 121 -4.04 -6.94 -6.51
C TYR A 121 -3.61 -8.30 -7.09
N ARG A 122 -4.28 -8.78 -8.15
CA ARG A 122 -3.85 -9.99 -8.85
C ARG A 122 -2.48 -9.82 -9.50
N GLU A 123 -2.27 -8.70 -10.19
CA GLU A 123 -0.96 -8.36 -10.75
C GLU A 123 0.11 -8.28 -9.65
N LEU A 124 -0.22 -7.67 -8.50
CA LEU A 124 0.67 -7.58 -7.35
C LEU A 124 1.09 -8.95 -6.82
N VAL A 125 0.15 -9.91 -6.70
CA VAL A 125 0.46 -11.29 -6.28
C VAL A 125 1.48 -11.92 -7.22
N GLU A 126 1.29 -11.80 -8.53
CA GLU A 126 2.21 -12.37 -9.52
C GLU A 126 3.58 -11.66 -9.51
N VAL A 127 3.60 -10.33 -9.42
CA VAL A 127 4.85 -9.56 -9.30
C VAL A 127 5.59 -9.95 -8.04
N ASN A 128 4.93 -10.02 -6.88
CA ASN A 128 5.57 -10.40 -5.63
C ASN A 128 6.11 -11.82 -5.66
N ARG A 129 5.35 -12.77 -6.24
CA ARG A 129 5.79 -14.15 -6.43
C ARG A 129 7.04 -14.22 -7.31
N SER A 130 7.09 -13.44 -8.38
CA SER A 130 8.24 -13.40 -9.30
C SER A 130 9.46 -12.68 -8.72
N VAL A 131 9.28 -11.58 -7.99
CA VAL A 131 10.37 -10.71 -7.53
C VAL A 131 10.99 -11.23 -6.24
N PHE A 132 10.16 -11.66 -5.29
CA PHE A 132 10.61 -12.05 -3.95
C PHE A 132 10.57 -13.55 -3.70
N GLY A 133 10.03 -14.33 -4.64
CA GLY A 133 9.90 -15.78 -4.56
C GLY A 133 8.63 -16.23 -3.85
N SER A 134 8.35 -17.54 -3.92
CA SER A 134 7.12 -18.17 -3.41
C SER A 134 7.06 -18.29 -1.88
N GLN A 135 8.10 -17.88 -1.16
CA GLN A 135 8.20 -17.95 0.31
C GLN A 135 8.42 -16.57 0.92
N SER A 136 7.94 -15.52 0.25
CA SER A 136 8.18 -14.15 0.67
C SER A 136 7.08 -13.62 1.60
N PRO A 137 7.45 -12.88 2.67
CA PRO A 137 6.53 -12.03 3.44
C PRO A 137 5.66 -11.11 2.55
N TYR A 138 6.21 -10.58 1.46
CA TYR A 138 5.47 -9.70 0.56
C TYR A 138 4.35 -10.44 -0.19
N LEU A 139 4.57 -11.72 -0.49
CA LEU A 139 3.55 -12.55 -1.13
C LEU A 139 2.38 -12.81 -0.17
N VAL A 140 2.65 -13.09 1.10
CA VAL A 140 1.62 -13.26 2.16
C VAL A 140 0.69 -12.05 2.18
N VAL A 141 1.27 -10.85 2.30
CA VAL A 141 0.51 -9.59 2.37
C VAL A 141 -0.33 -9.36 1.11
N SER A 142 0.18 -9.68 -0.08
CA SER A 142 -0.61 -9.51 -1.31
C SER A 142 -1.75 -10.53 -1.45
N LEU A 143 -1.54 -11.78 -1.02
CA LEU A 143 -2.57 -12.81 -1.02
C LEU A 143 -3.71 -12.44 -0.06
N ASP A 144 -3.36 -12.00 1.15
CA ASP A 144 -4.31 -11.58 2.17
C ASP A 144 -5.15 -10.37 1.71
N ASN A 145 -4.51 -9.33 1.17
CA ASN A 145 -5.24 -8.16 0.66
C ASN A 145 -6.22 -8.51 -0.48
N LEU A 146 -5.82 -9.40 -1.40
CA LEU A 146 -6.72 -9.87 -2.46
C LEU A 146 -7.87 -10.70 -1.87
N ALA A 147 -7.59 -11.56 -0.89
CA ALA A 147 -8.61 -12.35 -0.21
C ALA A 147 -9.64 -11.48 0.51
N ILE A 148 -9.20 -10.42 1.20
CA ILE A 148 -10.07 -9.43 1.84
C ILE A 148 -11.00 -8.80 0.80
N LEU A 149 -10.46 -8.29 -0.32
CA LEU A 149 -11.27 -7.70 -1.40
C LEU A 149 -12.30 -8.69 -1.96
N LEU A 150 -11.90 -9.96 -2.16
CA LEU A 150 -12.80 -11.00 -2.63
C LEU A 150 -13.90 -11.32 -1.60
N GLY A 151 -13.57 -11.31 -0.31
CA GLY A 151 -14.54 -11.49 0.77
C GLY A 151 -15.57 -10.36 0.86
N GLU A 152 -15.15 -9.11 0.65
CA GLU A 152 -16.03 -7.93 0.58
C GLU A 152 -16.94 -7.95 -0.66
N THR A 153 -16.48 -8.55 -1.75
CA THR A 153 -17.26 -8.72 -3.00
C THR A 153 -18.04 -10.04 -3.06
N GLY A 154 -18.11 -10.79 -1.95
CA GLY A 154 -18.92 -12.02 -1.82
C GLY A 154 -18.33 -13.27 -2.46
N ARG A 155 -17.05 -13.25 -2.86
CA ARG A 155 -16.32 -14.39 -3.48
C ARG A 155 -15.55 -15.19 -2.42
N GLU A 156 -16.26 -15.66 -1.40
CA GLU A 156 -15.66 -16.28 -0.20
C GLU A 156 -14.84 -17.55 -0.49
N ALA A 157 -15.26 -18.39 -1.44
CA ALA A 157 -14.53 -19.61 -1.80
C ALA A 157 -13.15 -19.30 -2.42
N GLU A 158 -13.06 -18.21 -3.18
CA GLU A 158 -11.80 -17.79 -3.77
C GLU A 158 -10.90 -17.07 -2.76
N ALA A 159 -11.49 -16.24 -1.90
CA ALA A 159 -10.80 -15.65 -0.76
C ALA A 159 -10.16 -16.74 0.12
N GLU A 160 -10.88 -17.83 0.38
CA GLU A 160 -10.36 -18.94 1.17
C GLU A 160 -9.18 -19.63 0.51
N THR A 161 -9.24 -19.83 -0.81
CA THR A 161 -8.13 -20.44 -1.56
C THR A 161 -6.85 -19.62 -1.36
N LEU A 162 -6.97 -18.29 -1.42
CA LEU A 162 -5.84 -17.38 -1.20
C LEU A 162 -5.39 -17.35 0.27
N LEU A 163 -6.29 -17.36 1.25
CA LEU A 163 -5.90 -17.40 2.67
C LEU A 163 -5.21 -18.71 3.04
N ARG A 164 -5.63 -19.84 2.47
CA ARG A 164 -4.95 -21.12 2.66
C ARG A 164 -3.55 -21.11 2.05
N GLU A 165 -3.37 -20.48 0.88
CA GLU A 165 -2.04 -20.23 0.31
C GLU A 165 -1.22 -19.32 1.24
N ALA A 166 -1.80 -18.21 1.72
CA ALA A 166 -1.13 -17.25 2.58
C ALA A 166 -0.64 -17.88 3.91
N VAL A 167 -1.45 -18.76 4.53
CA VAL A 167 -1.05 -19.54 5.71
C VAL A 167 0.16 -20.44 5.41
N MET A 168 0.16 -21.15 4.28
CA MET A 168 1.30 -21.98 3.89
C MET A 168 2.56 -21.13 3.65
N VAL A 169 2.44 -20.03 2.91
CA VAL A 169 3.56 -19.14 2.61
C VAL A 169 4.09 -18.50 3.90
N ALA A 170 3.22 -18.03 4.79
CA ALA A 170 3.61 -17.45 6.07
C ALA A 170 4.36 -18.44 6.96
N ARG A 171 3.91 -19.70 7.01
CA ARG A 171 4.60 -20.74 7.75
C ARG A 171 6.03 -20.97 7.23
N GLN A 172 6.22 -20.90 5.90
CA GLN A 172 7.53 -21.07 5.28
C GLN A 172 8.42 -19.82 5.42
N ALA A 173 7.83 -18.63 5.26
CA ALA A 173 8.52 -17.34 5.29
C ALA A 173 8.98 -16.93 6.69
N TYR A 174 8.12 -17.14 7.70
CA TYR A 174 8.33 -16.67 9.06
C TYR A 174 8.64 -17.79 10.06
N GLY A 175 8.15 -19.00 9.79
CA GLY A 175 8.15 -20.11 10.75
C GLY A 175 6.84 -20.21 11.53
N ALA A 176 6.56 -21.41 12.05
CA ALA A 176 5.31 -21.74 12.75
C ALA A 176 5.15 -21.04 14.12
N GLU A 177 6.24 -20.54 14.70
CA GLU A 177 6.24 -19.82 15.99
C GLU A 177 6.14 -18.30 15.82
N HIS A 178 5.99 -17.80 14.58
CA HIS A 178 6.01 -16.37 14.33
C HIS A 178 4.62 -15.72 14.47
N PRO A 179 4.51 -14.52 15.05
CA PRO A 179 3.24 -13.80 15.15
C PRO A 179 2.51 -13.59 13.83
N ASP A 180 3.24 -13.36 12.74
CA ASP A 180 2.61 -13.15 11.42
C ASP A 180 1.99 -14.45 10.87
N TYR A 181 2.52 -15.62 11.22
CA TYR A 181 1.86 -16.89 10.91
C TYR A 181 0.55 -17.03 11.70
N ALA A 182 0.54 -16.66 12.98
CA ALA A 182 -0.67 -16.65 13.80
C ALA A 182 -1.75 -15.69 13.24
N ASN A 183 -1.36 -14.53 12.71
CA ASN A 183 -2.30 -13.62 12.06
C ASN A 183 -2.97 -14.27 10.85
N GLN A 184 -2.22 -14.96 9.99
CA GLN A 184 -2.80 -15.64 8.82
C GLN A 184 -3.74 -16.79 9.21
N LEU A 185 -3.45 -17.52 10.29
CA LEU A 185 -4.38 -18.52 10.83
C LEU A 185 -5.70 -17.88 11.28
N ASN A 186 -5.61 -16.73 11.97
CA ASN A 186 -6.78 -15.98 12.39
C ASN A 186 -7.61 -15.48 11.21
N ASP A 187 -6.98 -14.98 10.15
CA ASP A 187 -7.68 -14.44 8.98
C ASP A 187 -8.46 -15.55 8.24
N LEU A 188 -7.83 -16.73 8.04
CA LEU A 188 -8.51 -17.91 7.52
C LEU A 188 -9.66 -18.35 8.42
N ALA A 189 -9.45 -18.39 9.74
CA ALA A 189 -10.48 -18.78 10.69
C ALA A 189 -11.70 -17.84 10.69
N ASN A 190 -11.47 -16.53 10.57
CA ASN A 190 -12.55 -15.54 10.48
C ASN A 190 -13.40 -15.75 9.22
N LEU A 191 -12.80 -16.08 8.09
CA LEU A 191 -13.54 -16.44 6.88
C LEU A 191 -14.34 -17.74 7.05
N LEU A 192 -13.74 -18.76 7.69
CA LEU A 192 -14.43 -20.01 7.99
C LEU A 192 -15.64 -19.78 8.92
N ILE A 193 -15.52 -18.90 9.91
CA ILE A 193 -16.62 -18.50 10.79
C ILE A 193 -17.72 -17.80 10.01
N LYS A 194 -17.37 -16.83 9.15
CA LYS A 194 -18.33 -16.12 8.29
C LYS A 194 -19.13 -17.08 7.42
N THR A 195 -18.50 -18.16 6.97
CA THR A 195 -19.10 -19.21 6.14
C THR A 195 -19.69 -20.40 6.93
N GLY A 196 -19.78 -20.29 8.26
CA GLY A 196 -20.44 -21.29 9.12
C GLY A 196 -19.62 -22.56 9.41
N ARG A 197 -18.36 -22.62 9.00
CA ARG A 197 -17.48 -23.79 9.18
C ARG A 197 -16.70 -23.72 10.49
N LEU A 198 -17.46 -23.69 11.59
CA LEU A 198 -16.92 -23.49 12.94
C LEU A 198 -15.96 -24.59 13.38
N ASP A 199 -16.19 -25.84 12.96
CA ASP A 199 -15.32 -26.98 13.30
C ASP A 199 -13.94 -26.90 12.66
N GLU A 200 -13.83 -26.27 11.47
CA GLU A 200 -12.55 -26.00 10.83
C GLU A 200 -11.86 -24.77 11.43
N ALA A 201 -12.63 -23.76 11.88
CA ALA A 201 -12.10 -22.53 12.46
C ALA A 201 -11.49 -22.71 13.86
N ASP A 202 -12.10 -23.56 14.70
CA ASP A 202 -11.67 -23.81 16.09
C ASP A 202 -10.17 -24.17 16.23
N PRO A 203 -9.64 -25.21 15.54
CA PRO A 203 -8.23 -25.54 15.68
C PRO A 203 -7.29 -24.41 15.20
N LEU A 204 -7.68 -23.64 14.18
CA LEU A 204 -6.88 -22.54 13.67
C LEU A 204 -6.80 -21.39 14.67
N LEU A 205 -7.92 -20.98 15.27
CA LEU A 205 -7.91 -19.93 16.30
C LEU A 205 -7.13 -20.35 17.53
N ARG A 206 -7.25 -21.62 17.94
CA ARG A 206 -6.48 -22.16 19.07
C ARG A 206 -4.98 -22.09 18.80
N GLU A 207 -4.54 -22.58 17.65
CA GLU A 207 -3.13 -22.52 17.23
C GLU A 207 -2.65 -21.06 17.14
N ALA A 208 -3.46 -20.17 16.56
CA ALA A 208 -3.12 -18.76 16.45
C ALA A 208 -2.90 -18.11 17.83
N VAL A 209 -3.79 -18.35 18.80
CA VAL A 209 -3.65 -17.85 20.18
C VAL A 209 -2.37 -18.39 20.83
N GLU A 210 -2.13 -19.70 20.74
CA GLU A 210 -0.95 -20.35 21.33
C GLU A 210 0.36 -19.78 20.78
N VAL A 211 0.47 -19.65 19.46
CA VAL A 211 1.65 -19.09 18.79
C VAL A 211 1.85 -17.63 19.18
N MET A 212 0.80 -16.82 19.19
CA MET A 212 0.90 -15.40 19.52
C MET A 212 1.30 -15.18 20.99
N GLU A 213 0.70 -15.93 21.92
CA GLU A 213 1.01 -15.86 23.34
C GLU A 213 2.44 -16.35 23.63
N THR A 214 2.89 -17.40 22.95
CA THR A 214 4.28 -17.90 23.08
C THR A 214 5.28 -16.88 22.55
N ALA A 215 5.01 -16.27 21.39
CA ALA A 215 5.94 -15.38 20.72
C ALA A 215 6.03 -13.97 21.36
N LYS A 216 4.92 -13.44 21.89
CA LYS A 216 4.86 -12.07 22.43
C LYS A 216 4.62 -11.99 23.94
N GLY A 217 4.16 -13.09 24.55
CA GLY A 217 3.70 -13.14 25.93
C GLY A 217 2.19 -12.89 26.05
N VAL A 218 1.56 -13.55 27.03
CA VAL A 218 0.11 -13.49 27.31
C VAL A 218 -0.44 -12.09 27.60
N ASP A 219 0.44 -11.18 27.99
CA ASP A 219 0.13 -9.79 28.32
C ASP A 219 0.25 -8.81 27.16
N ASP A 220 0.81 -9.24 26.02
CA ASP A 220 0.89 -8.44 24.80
C ASP A 220 -0.50 -8.09 24.27
N MET A 221 -0.63 -6.91 23.66
CA MET A 221 -1.90 -6.43 23.13
C MET A 221 -2.45 -7.33 22.00
N HIS A 222 -1.59 -7.82 21.11
CA HIS A 222 -2.02 -8.68 19.99
C HIS A 222 -2.47 -10.06 20.50
N ALA A 223 -1.73 -10.62 21.46
CA ALA A 223 -2.11 -11.85 22.14
C ALA A 223 -3.48 -11.71 22.82
N LYS A 224 -3.72 -10.60 23.54
CA LYS A 224 -5.00 -10.29 24.16
C LYS A 224 -6.14 -10.16 23.15
N ILE A 225 -5.91 -9.44 22.04
CA ILE A 225 -6.91 -9.29 20.97
C ILE A 225 -7.29 -10.65 20.41
N LEU A 226 -6.31 -11.48 20.06
CA LEU A 226 -6.52 -12.77 19.45
C LEU A 226 -7.22 -13.75 20.42
N ARG A 227 -6.82 -13.77 21.69
CA ARG A 227 -7.50 -14.54 22.74
C ARG A 227 -8.95 -14.11 22.90
N ASN A 228 -9.23 -12.81 22.96
CA ASN A 228 -10.59 -12.30 23.05
C ASN A 228 -11.44 -12.69 21.83
N SER A 229 -10.86 -12.69 20.62
CA SER A 229 -11.53 -13.18 19.41
C SER A 229 -11.89 -14.66 19.52
N TYR A 230 -10.98 -15.50 20.02
CA TYR A 230 -11.23 -16.92 20.24
C TYR A 230 -12.28 -17.17 21.35
N GLU A 231 -12.23 -16.45 22.46
CA GLU A 231 -13.25 -16.52 23.52
C GLU A 231 -14.64 -16.15 23.00
N ARG A 232 -14.73 -15.10 22.18
CA ARG A 232 -15.99 -14.73 21.50
C ARG A 232 -16.46 -15.81 20.53
N PHE A 233 -15.55 -16.46 19.80
CA PHE A 233 -15.90 -17.58 18.94
C PHE A 233 -16.50 -18.74 19.75
N LEU A 234 -15.87 -19.13 20.87
CA LEU A 234 -16.37 -20.21 21.73
C LEU A 234 -17.72 -19.88 22.35
N ALA A 235 -17.93 -18.64 22.81
CA ALA A 235 -19.19 -18.20 23.41
C ALA A 235 -20.37 -18.20 22.42
N ASN A 236 -20.10 -18.05 21.11
CA ASN A 236 -21.12 -18.03 20.07
C ASN A 236 -21.28 -19.37 19.35
N ARG A 237 -20.52 -20.41 19.73
CA ARG A 237 -20.64 -21.73 19.13
C ARG A 237 -21.94 -22.39 19.59
N PRO A 238 -22.79 -22.88 18.68
CA PRO A 238 -23.97 -23.64 19.08
C PRO A 238 -23.54 -24.90 19.86
N PRO A 239 -24.33 -25.35 20.85
CA PRO A 239 -24.05 -26.61 21.54
C PRO A 239 -23.98 -27.76 20.52
N GLN A 240 -22.98 -28.63 20.68
CA GLN A 240 -22.83 -29.87 19.90
C GLN A 240 -23.82 -30.93 20.35
#